data_AF-A0A7C4GBL2-F1
#
_entry.id   AF-A0A7C4GBL2-F1
#
_cell.length_a   1.000
_cell.length_b   1.000
_cell.length_c   1.000
_cell.angle_alpha   90.00
_cell.angle_beta   90.00
_cell.angle_gamma   90.00
#
_symmetry.space_group_name_H-M   'P 1'
#
loop_
_entity.id
_entity.type
_entity.pdbx_description
1 polymer ?
#
loop_
_entity_poly.entity_id
_entity_poly.type
_entity_poly.pdbx_seq_one_letter_code
_entity_poly.pdbx_strand_id
1 'polypeptide(L)'
;MPDPTGGRRRFLGTLAGGTAALAAMSWPEVAAAWRAADAARQAPDSPFRTLSTHDARTLDAVTAQLVPGGPAPGAREARVVRFLDHWYAGGGREQWPLVQQGLAALDAQARERGAADYAALDGAAQVTLLERAEERQPEFFEALRFATILGMFTDPKHGGNEGKAGWALLGFEDRFAWHAPFGSYDRE
;
A
#
# COMPACT_ATOMS: atom_id res chain seq x y z
N MET A 1 21.02 33.33 34.16
CA MET A 1 21.10 32.01 33.49
C MET A 1 19.84 31.22 33.84
N PRO A 2 18.82 31.19 32.98
CA PRO A 2 17.64 30.35 33.21
C PRO A 2 17.86 28.93 32.69
N ASP A 3 17.38 27.95 33.46
CA ASP A 3 17.52 26.50 33.25
C ASP A 3 16.70 25.99 32.04
N PRO A 4 17.32 25.33 31.04
CA PRO A 4 16.66 24.89 29.81
C PRO A 4 15.88 23.56 29.93
N THR A 5 15.80 22.93 31.11
CA THR A 5 15.22 21.58 31.25
C THR A 5 13.71 21.55 31.46
N GLY A 6 13.08 22.69 31.80
CA GLY A 6 11.65 22.75 32.17
C GLY A 6 10.63 22.78 31.02
N GLY A 7 11.01 23.28 29.83
CA GLY A 7 10.07 23.48 28.71
C GLY A 7 9.59 22.19 28.04
N ARG A 8 10.47 21.18 27.95
CA ARG A 8 10.19 19.91 27.24
C ARG A 8 9.09 19.08 27.91
N ARG A 9 9.00 19.12 29.25
CA ARG A 9 7.96 18.38 30.00
C ARG A 9 6.59 19.03 29.91
N ARG A 10 6.51 20.35 29.68
CA ARG A 10 5.24 21.07 29.60
C ARG A 10 4.57 20.92 28.23
N PHE A 11 5.33 20.66 27.17
CA PHE A 11 4.80 20.37 25.83
C PHE A 11 4.17 18.97 25.71
N LEU A 12 4.65 17.99 26.49
CA LEU A 12 4.04 16.65 26.58
C LEU A 12 2.66 16.66 27.29
N GLY A 13 2.19 17.81 27.79
CA GLY A 13 0.91 17.95 28.47
C GLY A 13 -0.27 18.37 27.60
N THR A 14 -0.09 18.75 26.32
CA THR A 14 -1.12 19.55 25.61
C THR A 14 -1.49 19.14 24.18
N LEU A 15 -1.22 17.91 23.74
CA LEU A 15 -1.83 17.38 22.52
C LEU A 15 -2.65 16.12 22.79
N ALA A 16 -3.55 16.25 23.77
CA ALA A 16 -4.77 15.46 23.87
C ALA A 16 -5.77 15.98 22.82
N GLY A 17 -5.66 15.50 21.59
CA GLY A 17 -6.60 15.74 20.50
C GLY A 17 -7.13 14.43 19.95
N GLY A 18 -7.91 13.70 20.75
CA GLY A 18 -8.48 12.41 20.35
C GLY A 18 -9.08 11.61 21.51
N THR A 19 -9.83 12.25 22.41
CA THR A 19 -10.52 11.57 23.52
C THR A 19 -12.02 11.55 23.30
N ALA A 20 -12.55 10.38 22.96
CA ALA A 20 -13.85 9.96 23.49
C ALA A 20 -13.97 8.45 23.78
N ALA A 21 -12.94 7.61 23.57
CA ALA A 21 -13.05 6.17 23.86
C ALA A 21 -11.79 5.46 24.41
N LEU A 22 -10.79 6.19 24.94
CA LEU A 22 -9.54 5.56 25.42
C LEU A 22 -9.17 5.87 26.88
N ALA A 23 -10.11 6.33 27.71
CA ALA A 23 -9.82 6.66 29.10
C ALA A 23 -9.92 5.47 30.08
N ALA A 24 -10.25 4.26 29.62
CA ALA A 24 -10.46 3.09 30.50
C ALA A 24 -9.41 1.98 30.39
N MET A 25 -8.47 2.04 29.43
CA MET A 25 -7.47 0.98 29.24
C MET A 25 -6.14 1.37 29.87
N SER A 26 -5.62 0.47 30.70
CA SER A 26 -4.28 0.57 31.29
C SER A 26 -3.19 0.44 30.21
N TRP A 27 -2.00 1.01 30.47
CA TRP A 27 -0.87 0.97 29.53
C TRP A 27 -0.51 -0.45 29.03
N PRO A 28 -0.61 -1.53 29.84
CA PRO A 28 -0.43 -2.90 29.37
C PRO A 28 -1.50 -3.35 28.37
N GLU A 29 -2.76 -2.94 28.53
CA GLU A 29 -3.86 -3.31 27.63
C GLU A 29 -3.77 -2.55 26.30
N VAL A 30 -3.36 -1.28 26.33
CA VAL A 30 -3.04 -0.51 25.12
C VAL A 30 -1.84 -1.14 24.40
N ALA A 31 -0.78 -1.51 25.13
CA ALA A 31 0.38 -2.19 24.55
C ALA A 31 0.04 -3.59 24.02
N ALA A 32 -0.86 -4.33 24.68
CA ALA A 32 -1.34 -5.63 24.21
C ALA A 32 -2.22 -5.46 22.96
N ALA A 33 -3.10 -4.46 22.91
CA ALA A 33 -3.89 -4.13 21.74
C ALA A 33 -3.00 -3.69 20.56
N TRP A 34 -1.94 -2.94 20.81
CA TRP A 34 -0.93 -2.58 19.81
C TRP A 34 -0.16 -3.79 19.31
N ARG A 35 0.30 -4.69 20.19
CA ARG A 35 0.96 -5.94 19.80
C ARG A 35 0.03 -6.90 19.06
N ALA A 36 -1.25 -6.94 19.42
CA ALA A 36 -2.26 -7.74 18.72
C ALA A 36 -2.58 -7.14 17.34
N ALA A 37 -2.69 -5.81 17.23
CA ALA A 37 -2.80 -5.12 15.95
C ALA A 37 -1.56 -5.33 15.09
N ASP A 38 -0.37 -5.34 15.69
CA ASP A 38 0.90 -5.61 15.00
C ASP A 38 1.05 -7.08 14.58
N ALA A 39 0.64 -8.02 15.43
CA ALA A 39 0.58 -9.44 15.09
C ALA A 39 -0.45 -9.73 14.00
N ALA A 40 -1.60 -9.03 13.99
CA ALA A 40 -2.58 -9.09 12.91
C ALA A 40 -2.06 -8.44 11.62
N ARG A 41 -1.24 -7.38 11.71
CA ARG A 41 -0.49 -6.82 10.57
C ARG A 41 0.54 -7.81 10.02
N GLN A 42 1.18 -8.57 10.91
CA GLN A 42 2.16 -9.60 10.58
C GLN A 42 1.54 -10.95 10.18
N ALA A 43 0.20 -11.09 10.13
CA ALA A 43 -0.48 -12.31 9.69
C ALA A 43 -0.62 -12.30 8.15
N PRO A 44 0.36 -12.83 7.40
CA PRO A 44 0.47 -12.63 5.96
C PRO A 44 -0.68 -13.31 5.21
N ASP A 45 -1.34 -14.27 5.87
CA ASP A 45 -2.31 -15.21 5.30
C ASP A 45 -3.75 -14.95 5.77
N SER A 46 -4.02 -13.79 6.38
CA SER A 46 -5.42 -13.41 6.65
C SER A 46 -6.19 -13.32 5.33
N PRO A 47 -7.45 -13.79 5.26
CA PRO A 47 -8.23 -13.72 4.03
C PRO A 47 -8.41 -12.26 3.58
N PHE A 48 -8.52 -12.05 2.28
CA PHE A 48 -8.86 -10.76 1.70
C PHE A 48 -10.26 -10.32 2.17
N ARG A 49 -10.43 -9.02 2.39
CA ARG A 49 -11.68 -8.42 2.88
C ARG A 49 -12.63 -8.06 1.75
N THR A 50 -12.10 -7.69 0.60
CA THR A 50 -12.84 -7.17 -0.55
C THR A 50 -12.55 -7.99 -1.81
N LEU A 51 -11.29 -8.37 -2.01
CA LEU A 51 -10.89 -9.12 -3.20
C LEU A 51 -11.30 -10.59 -3.09
N SER A 52 -11.84 -11.15 -4.17
CA SER A 52 -11.92 -12.60 -4.30
C SER A 52 -10.52 -13.19 -4.50
N THR A 53 -10.35 -14.49 -4.26
CA THR A 53 -9.09 -15.20 -4.58
C THR A 53 -8.74 -15.06 -6.06
N HIS A 54 -9.74 -14.97 -6.93
CA HIS A 54 -9.53 -14.77 -8.35
C HIS A 54 -9.00 -13.37 -8.65
N ASP A 55 -9.72 -12.33 -8.20
CA ASP A 55 -9.33 -10.93 -8.43
C ASP A 55 -7.93 -10.64 -7.86
N ALA A 56 -7.62 -11.19 -6.68
CA ALA A 56 -6.30 -11.03 -6.08
C ALA A 56 -5.18 -11.63 -6.93
N ARG A 57 -5.39 -12.79 -7.56
CA ARG A 57 -4.41 -13.41 -8.47
C ARG A 57 -4.26 -12.61 -9.77
N THR A 58 -5.35 -12.10 -10.33
CA THR A 58 -5.29 -11.27 -11.53
C THR A 58 -4.61 -9.93 -11.24
N LEU A 59 -4.93 -9.27 -10.12
CA LEU A 59 -4.26 -8.05 -9.68
C LEU A 59 -2.78 -8.28 -9.37
N ASP A 60 -2.42 -9.41 -8.77
CA ASP A 60 -1.02 -9.80 -8.54
C ASP A 60 -0.24 -9.94 -9.86
N ALA A 61 -0.85 -10.55 -10.89
CA ALA A 61 -0.27 -10.62 -12.22
C ALA A 61 -0.13 -9.23 -12.87
N VAL A 62 -1.19 -8.42 -12.87
CA VAL A 62 -1.16 -7.07 -13.49
C VAL A 62 -0.16 -6.15 -12.80
N THR A 63 -0.21 -6.05 -11.47
CA THR A 63 0.68 -5.16 -10.71
C THR A 63 2.14 -5.57 -10.82
N ALA A 64 2.45 -6.86 -10.97
CA ALA A 64 3.79 -7.36 -11.24
C ALA A 64 4.32 -6.99 -12.64
N GLN A 65 3.45 -6.69 -13.61
CA GLN A 65 3.87 -6.13 -14.91
C GLN A 65 4.09 -4.61 -14.82
N LEU A 66 3.30 -3.91 -14.00
CA LEU A 66 3.42 -2.45 -13.81
C LEU A 66 4.67 -2.08 -13.00
N VAL A 67 4.99 -2.83 -11.94
CA VAL A 67 6.20 -2.66 -11.14
C VAL A 67 6.86 -4.02 -10.93
N PRO A 68 7.69 -4.48 -11.90
CA PRO A 68 8.35 -5.77 -11.83
C PRO A 68 9.35 -5.86 -10.68
N GLY A 69 9.45 -7.06 -10.10
CA GLY A 69 10.53 -7.41 -9.17
C GLY A 69 11.81 -7.82 -9.90
N GLY A 70 12.86 -8.13 -9.14
CA GLY A 70 14.15 -8.57 -9.65
C GLY A 70 15.28 -8.31 -8.65
N PRO A 71 16.40 -7.68 -9.05
CA PRO A 71 17.45 -7.26 -8.11
C PRO A 71 16.96 -6.27 -7.05
N ALA A 72 15.86 -5.57 -7.32
CA ALA A 72 15.17 -4.69 -6.39
C ALA A 72 13.70 -5.14 -6.21
N PRO A 73 13.06 -4.85 -5.07
CA PRO A 73 11.70 -5.30 -4.80
C PRO A 73 10.67 -4.62 -5.72
N GLY A 74 9.73 -5.41 -6.24
CA GLY A 74 8.60 -4.93 -7.05
C GLY A 74 7.27 -5.02 -6.30
N ALA A 75 6.16 -4.99 -7.06
CA ALA A 75 4.81 -4.99 -6.50
C ALA A 75 4.50 -6.19 -5.60
N ARG A 76 5.06 -7.35 -5.92
CA ARG A 76 4.89 -8.60 -5.15
C ARG A 76 5.58 -8.50 -3.80
N GLU A 77 6.85 -8.10 -3.79
CA GLU A 77 7.65 -7.96 -2.58
C GLU A 77 7.10 -6.85 -1.67
N ALA A 78 6.59 -5.77 -2.25
CA ALA A 78 5.93 -4.68 -1.53
C ALA A 78 4.50 -5.02 -1.07
N ARG A 79 3.96 -6.20 -1.42
CA ARG A 79 2.59 -6.65 -1.09
C ARG A 79 1.49 -5.70 -1.58
N VAL A 80 1.64 -5.14 -2.76
CA VAL A 80 0.68 -4.17 -3.34
C VAL A 80 -0.75 -4.70 -3.35
N VAL A 81 -0.98 -5.99 -3.61
CA VAL A 81 -2.35 -6.56 -3.63
C VAL A 81 -3.04 -6.46 -2.26
N ARG A 82 -2.28 -6.52 -1.16
CA ARG A 82 -2.83 -6.33 0.20
C ARG A 82 -3.23 -4.89 0.44
N PHE A 83 -2.48 -3.93 -0.09
CA PHE A 83 -2.92 -2.54 -0.13
C PHE A 83 -4.20 -2.39 -0.96
N LEU A 84 -4.27 -3.00 -2.15
CA LEU A 84 -5.42 -2.87 -3.03
C LEU A 84 -6.71 -3.42 -2.38
N ASP A 85 -6.62 -4.52 -1.64
CA ASP A 85 -7.75 -5.04 -0.85
C ASP A 85 -8.31 -4.00 0.12
N HIS A 86 -7.45 -3.30 0.87
CA HIS A 86 -7.86 -2.23 1.76
C HIS A 86 -8.32 -0.97 1.02
N TRP A 87 -7.66 -0.63 -0.09
CA TRP A 87 -7.98 0.53 -0.92
C TRP A 87 -9.39 0.45 -1.48
N TYR A 88 -9.76 -0.68 -2.08
CA TYR A 88 -11.09 -0.88 -2.67
C TYR A 88 -12.18 -1.08 -1.60
N ALA A 89 -11.83 -1.47 -0.37
CA ALA A 89 -12.73 -1.39 0.77
C ALA A 89 -13.05 0.07 1.18
N GLY A 90 -12.18 1.02 0.86
CA GLY A 90 -12.22 2.41 1.33
C GLY A 90 -12.10 3.45 0.21
N GLY A 91 -10.97 4.15 0.13
CA GLY A 91 -10.77 5.31 -0.75
C GLY A 91 -10.90 5.04 -2.25
N GLY A 92 -10.73 3.78 -2.67
CA GLY A 92 -10.90 3.33 -4.06
C GLY A 92 -12.27 2.73 -4.37
N ARG A 93 -13.21 2.70 -3.42
CA ARG A 93 -14.47 1.95 -3.54
C ARG A 93 -15.27 2.30 -4.80
N GLU A 94 -15.34 3.58 -5.16
CA GLU A 94 -16.09 4.04 -6.34
C GLU A 94 -15.45 3.57 -7.66
N GLN A 95 -14.14 3.34 -7.68
CA GLN A 95 -13.41 2.83 -8.85
C GLN A 95 -13.47 1.30 -8.95
N TRP A 96 -13.82 0.59 -7.86
CA TRP A 96 -13.77 -0.87 -7.82
C TRP A 96 -14.62 -1.54 -8.92
N PRO A 97 -15.86 -1.11 -9.22
CA PRO A 97 -16.64 -1.72 -10.29
C PRO A 97 -15.98 -1.61 -11.68
N LEU A 98 -15.37 -0.45 -11.98
CA LEU A 98 -14.60 -0.25 -13.21
C LEU A 98 -13.42 -1.22 -13.28
N VAL A 99 -12.73 -1.41 -12.16
CA VAL A 99 -11.60 -2.34 -12.06
C VAL A 99 -12.05 -3.78 -12.28
N GLN A 100 -13.13 -4.22 -11.62
CA GLN A 100 -13.68 -5.57 -11.81
C GLN A 100 -14.06 -5.84 -13.27
N GLN A 101 -14.67 -4.86 -13.95
CA GLN A 101 -15.00 -4.98 -15.37
C GLN A 101 -13.73 -5.15 -16.23
N GLY A 102 -12.68 -4.39 -15.96
CA GLY A 102 -11.42 -4.51 -16.70
C GLY A 102 -10.69 -5.84 -16.42
N LEU A 103 -10.69 -6.34 -15.18
CA LEU A 103 -10.14 -7.67 -14.83
C LEU A 103 -10.89 -8.78 -15.59
N ALA A 104 -12.22 -8.72 -15.63
CA ALA A 104 -13.03 -9.68 -16.38
C ALA A 104 -12.76 -9.61 -17.89
N ALA A 105 -12.51 -8.41 -18.44
CA ALA A 105 -12.14 -8.24 -19.84
C ALA A 105 -10.76 -8.84 -20.16
N LEU A 106 -9.78 -8.67 -19.27
CA LEU A 106 -8.46 -9.31 -19.40
C LEU A 106 -8.59 -10.84 -19.40
N ASP A 107 -9.39 -11.40 -18.50
CA ASP A 107 -9.63 -12.85 -18.46
C ASP A 107 -10.32 -13.37 -19.71
N ALA A 108 -11.30 -12.63 -20.24
CA ALA A 108 -11.96 -13.00 -21.49
C ALA A 108 -10.95 -13.05 -22.64
N GLN A 109 -10.10 -12.03 -22.78
CA GLN A 109 -9.05 -11.98 -23.80
C GLN A 109 -7.97 -13.06 -23.61
N ALA A 110 -7.69 -13.46 -22.37
CA ALA A 110 -6.80 -14.58 -22.08
C ALA A 110 -7.41 -15.93 -22.50
N ARG A 111 -8.71 -16.12 -22.27
CA ARG A 111 -9.44 -17.33 -22.70
C ARG A 111 -9.54 -17.45 -24.20
N GLU A 112 -9.70 -16.35 -24.93
CA GLU A 112 -9.63 -16.32 -26.39
C GLU A 112 -8.26 -16.81 -26.92
N ARG A 113 -7.21 -16.71 -26.11
CA ARG A 113 -5.85 -17.19 -26.40
C ARG A 113 -5.57 -18.59 -25.87
N GLY A 114 -6.58 -19.27 -25.32
CA GLY A 114 -6.47 -20.64 -24.80
C GLY A 114 -5.94 -20.76 -23.36
N ALA A 115 -5.76 -19.66 -22.64
CA ALA A 115 -5.44 -19.70 -21.20
C ALA A 115 -6.70 -19.81 -20.34
N ALA A 116 -6.56 -20.23 -19.08
CA ALA A 116 -7.70 -20.32 -18.16
C ALA A 116 -8.25 -18.94 -17.75
N ASP A 117 -7.33 -18.01 -17.49
CA ASP A 117 -7.54 -16.62 -17.09
C ASP A 117 -6.28 -15.79 -17.40
N TYR A 118 -6.30 -14.48 -17.13
CA TYR A 118 -5.16 -13.60 -17.41
C TYR A 118 -3.92 -13.99 -16.60
N ALA A 119 -4.09 -14.38 -15.34
CA ALA A 119 -2.98 -14.75 -14.47
C ALA A 119 -2.25 -16.02 -14.95
N ALA A 120 -2.94 -16.89 -15.69
CA ALA A 120 -2.36 -18.11 -16.29
C ALA A 120 -1.54 -17.86 -17.57
N LEU A 121 -1.56 -16.65 -18.14
CA LEU A 121 -0.73 -16.29 -19.28
C LEU A 121 0.75 -16.18 -18.87
N ASP A 122 1.67 -16.40 -19.83
CA ASP A 122 3.06 -15.99 -19.64
C ASP A 122 3.20 -14.46 -19.60
N GLY A 123 4.34 -13.98 -19.09
CA GLY A 123 4.57 -12.55 -18.89
C GLY A 123 4.47 -11.72 -20.17
N ALA A 124 4.93 -12.25 -21.32
CA ALA A 124 4.88 -11.51 -22.58
C ALA A 124 3.44 -11.34 -23.08
N ALA A 125 2.62 -12.38 -22.94
CA ALA A 125 1.20 -12.32 -23.26
C ALA A 125 0.41 -11.44 -22.28
N GLN A 126 0.78 -11.45 -20.99
CA GLN A 126 0.22 -10.53 -19.98
C GLN A 126 0.48 -9.06 -20.35
N VAL A 127 1.72 -8.71 -20.70
CA VAL A 127 2.09 -7.36 -21.14
C VAL A 127 1.31 -6.97 -22.40
N THR A 128 1.26 -7.86 -23.41
CA THR A 128 0.53 -7.59 -24.66
C THR A 128 -0.94 -7.24 -24.42
N LEU A 129 -1.61 -7.92 -23.48
CA LEU A 129 -3.00 -7.62 -23.15
C LEU A 129 -3.15 -6.36 -22.31
N LEU A 130 -2.17 -6.06 -21.46
CA LEU A 130 -2.18 -4.86 -20.64
C LEU A 130 -1.95 -3.60 -21.49
N GLU A 131 -1.05 -3.64 -22.47
CA GLU A 131 -0.85 -2.57 -23.48
C GLU A 131 -2.14 -2.30 -24.28
N ARG A 132 -2.85 -3.36 -24.69
CA ARG A 132 -4.16 -3.21 -25.35
C ARG A 132 -5.21 -2.60 -24.42
N ALA A 133 -5.15 -2.87 -23.12
CA ALA A 133 -6.05 -2.28 -22.15
C ALA A 133 -5.73 -0.79 -21.94
N GLU A 134 -4.45 -0.40 -21.93
CA GLU A 134 -4.04 1.02 -21.91
C GLU A 134 -4.64 1.79 -23.11
N GLU A 135 -4.63 1.21 -24.31
CA GLU A 135 -5.20 1.84 -25.50
C GLU A 135 -6.74 1.87 -25.51
N ARG A 136 -7.39 0.76 -25.12
CA ARG A 136 -8.84 0.57 -25.33
C ARG A 136 -9.70 0.82 -24.11
N GLN A 137 -9.11 0.79 -22.93
CA GLN A 137 -9.75 0.95 -21.63
C GLN A 137 -8.87 1.84 -20.71
N PRO A 138 -8.53 3.08 -21.14
CA PRO A 138 -7.54 3.90 -20.45
C PRO A 138 -7.93 4.23 -19.00
N GLU A 139 -9.23 4.40 -18.70
CA GLU A 139 -9.70 4.67 -17.34
C GLU A 139 -9.43 3.49 -16.39
N PHE A 140 -9.58 2.26 -16.87
CA PHE A 140 -9.26 1.05 -16.11
C PHE A 140 -7.75 0.94 -15.87
N PHE A 141 -6.96 1.13 -16.92
CA PHE A 141 -5.51 1.03 -16.83
C PHE A 141 -4.94 2.08 -15.88
N GLU A 142 -5.36 3.34 -16.00
CA GLU A 142 -4.91 4.42 -15.13
C GLU A 142 -5.37 4.24 -13.68
N ALA A 143 -6.58 3.72 -13.44
CA ALA A 143 -7.03 3.39 -12.08
C ALA A 143 -6.12 2.33 -11.42
N LEU A 144 -5.77 1.26 -12.14
CA LEU A 144 -4.86 0.23 -11.64
C LEU A 144 -3.43 0.74 -11.46
N ARG A 145 -2.91 1.50 -12.41
CA ARG A 145 -1.58 2.10 -12.35
C ARG A 145 -1.47 3.03 -11.14
N PHE A 146 -2.42 3.93 -10.97
CA PHE A 146 -2.46 4.85 -9.83
C PHE A 146 -2.51 4.09 -8.51
N ALA A 147 -3.42 3.11 -8.37
CA ALA A 147 -3.54 2.32 -7.14
C ALA A 147 -2.29 1.47 -6.85
N THR A 148 -1.61 0.98 -7.89
CA THR A 148 -0.33 0.25 -7.77
C THR A 148 0.78 1.16 -7.24
N ILE A 149 0.89 2.39 -7.76
CA ILE A 149 1.85 3.39 -7.29
C ILE A 149 1.56 3.74 -5.82
N LEU A 150 0.30 3.94 -5.44
CA LEU A 150 -0.07 4.15 -4.04
C LEU A 150 0.35 2.97 -3.17
N GLY A 151 0.09 1.74 -3.62
CA GLY A 151 0.48 0.52 -2.91
C GLY A 151 2.00 0.34 -2.80
N MET A 152 2.78 0.87 -3.74
CA MET A 152 4.24 0.81 -3.68
C MET A 152 4.86 1.84 -2.75
N PHE A 153 4.32 3.05 -2.67
CA PHE A 153 5.03 4.19 -2.09
C PHE A 153 4.36 4.85 -0.88
N THR A 154 3.14 4.44 -0.52
CA THR A 154 2.47 4.91 0.70
C THR A 154 3.06 4.26 1.95
N ASP A 155 2.83 4.83 3.14
CA ASP A 155 3.24 4.27 4.43
C ASP A 155 2.83 2.78 4.57
N PRO A 156 3.75 1.88 4.97
CA PRO A 156 3.48 0.45 5.05
C PRO A 156 2.30 0.07 5.95
N LYS A 157 1.90 0.94 6.89
CA LYS A 157 0.73 0.72 7.74
C LYS A 157 -0.59 0.52 6.97
N HIS A 158 -0.63 0.90 5.70
CA HIS A 158 -1.80 0.70 4.83
C HIS A 158 -1.81 -0.68 4.12
N GLY A 159 -0.79 -1.51 4.36
CA GLY A 159 -0.74 -2.90 3.89
C GLY A 159 -0.02 -3.12 2.55
N GLY A 160 0.54 -2.07 1.96
CA GLY A 160 1.49 -2.14 0.83
C GLY A 160 2.85 -1.65 1.28
N ASN A 161 3.76 -1.40 0.34
CA ASN A 161 5.12 -0.93 0.63
C ASN A 161 5.81 -1.74 1.76
N GLU A 162 5.57 -3.05 1.80
CA GLU A 162 6.08 -3.92 2.86
C GLU A 162 7.61 -3.76 3.00
N GLY A 163 8.09 -3.75 4.24
CA GLY A 163 9.52 -3.49 4.51
C GLY A 163 10.03 -2.13 4.03
N LYS A 164 9.14 -1.18 3.69
CA LYS A 164 9.48 0.12 3.10
C LYS A 164 10.18 -0.03 1.74
N ALA A 165 9.87 -1.09 0.99
CA ALA A 165 10.47 -1.43 -0.30
C ALA A 165 10.48 -0.25 -1.29
N GLY A 166 9.34 0.41 -1.49
CA GLY A 166 9.24 1.57 -2.37
C GLY A 166 10.02 2.79 -1.84
N TRP A 167 10.08 3.00 -0.53
CA TRP A 167 10.89 4.09 0.03
C TRP A 167 12.38 3.86 -0.18
N ALA A 168 12.84 2.61 -0.01
CA ALA A 168 14.22 2.24 -0.29
C ALA A 168 14.59 2.49 -1.77
N LEU A 169 13.68 2.19 -2.71
CA LEU A 169 13.86 2.48 -4.14
C LEU A 169 14.04 3.99 -4.40
N LEU A 170 13.30 4.84 -3.68
CA LEU A 170 13.39 6.29 -3.80
C LEU A 170 14.58 6.90 -3.05
N GLY A 171 15.32 6.11 -2.26
CA GLY A 171 16.30 6.63 -1.31
C GLY A 171 15.67 7.47 -0.18
N PHE A 172 14.36 7.29 0.06
CA PHE A 172 13.66 8.00 1.11
C PHE A 172 14.01 7.41 2.47
N GLU A 173 14.63 8.22 3.32
CA GLU A 173 14.95 7.85 4.69
C GLU A 173 13.83 8.28 5.63
N ASP A 174 13.31 7.32 6.39
CA ASP A 174 12.24 7.52 7.35
C ASP A 174 12.73 8.21 8.65
N ARG A 175 13.39 9.36 8.51
CA ARG A 175 13.82 10.21 9.63
C ARG A 175 12.70 11.18 9.97
N PHE A 176 11.74 10.75 10.77
CA PHE A 176 10.78 11.66 11.43
C PHE A 176 11.43 12.60 12.47
N ALA A 177 12.76 12.55 12.63
CA ALA A 177 13.53 13.37 13.54
C ALA A 177 14.44 14.33 12.78
N TRP A 178 13.85 15.41 12.25
CA TRP A 178 14.63 16.56 11.83
C TRP A 178 15.13 17.30 13.07
N HIS A 179 16.43 17.20 13.35
CA HIS A 179 17.08 18.05 14.33
C HIS A 179 17.68 19.24 13.60
N ALA A 180 17.46 20.44 14.16
CA ALA A 180 18.08 21.65 13.65
C ALA A 180 19.61 21.47 13.53
N PRO A 181 20.25 22.09 12.51
CA PRO A 181 19.66 23.00 11.51
C PRO A 181 19.03 22.28 10.30
N PHE A 182 17.89 22.79 9.82
CA PHE A 182 17.15 22.29 8.64
C PHE A 182 17.75 22.78 7.31
N GLY A 183 18.82 23.56 7.36
CA GLY A 183 19.55 24.05 6.18
C GLY A 183 20.67 25.04 6.54
N SER A 184 21.33 25.60 5.52
CA SER A 184 22.40 26.61 5.70
C SER A 184 21.93 27.95 6.27
N TYR A 185 20.61 28.19 6.33
CA TYR A 185 20.01 29.44 6.83
C TYR A 185 19.81 29.46 8.34
N ASP A 186 19.89 28.30 9.00
CA ASP A 186 19.78 28.19 10.47
C ASP A 186 21.16 28.31 11.15
N ARG A 187 22.19 28.71 10.40
CA ARG A 187 23.53 29.03 10.93
C ARG A 187 23.65 30.51 11.24
N GLU A 188 22.89 31.00 12.23
CA GLU A 188 23.17 32.26 12.95
C GLU A 188 22.84 32.12 14.44
#